data_AF-A0A9D7MQR9-F1
#
_entry.id   AF-A0A9D7MQR9-F1
#
_cell.length_a   1.000
_cell.length_b   1.000
_cell.length_c   1.000
_cell.angle_alpha   90.00
_cell.angle_beta   90.00
_cell.angle_gamma   90.00
#
_symmetry.space_group_name_H-M   'P 1'
#
loop_
_entity.id
_entity.type
_entity.pdbx_description
1 polymer ?
#
loop_
_entity_poly.entity_id
_entity_poly.type
_entity_poly.pdbx_seq_one_letter_code
_entity_poly.pdbx_strand_id
1 'polypeptide(L)' 'MSKVINIDAEIMSGAPVFAGSRVTIKTFFDYLEQGHSIEDFLEGFPSVSREQVLNLLDLARQTLTCKEKLSMIYEDIVR' A
#
# COMPACT_ATOMS: atom_id res chain seq x y z
N MET A 1 4.08 -13.34 -10.58
CA MET A 1 3.70 -12.54 -9.39
C MET A 1 2.97 -11.31 -9.88
N SER A 2 1.70 -11.16 -9.50
CA SER A 2 0.90 -9.98 -9.83
C SER A 2 1.50 -8.76 -9.14
N LYS A 3 1.72 -7.68 -9.91
CA LYS A 3 2.20 -6.40 -9.37
C LYS A 3 1.13 -5.86 -8.42
N VAL A 4 1.45 -5.65 -7.15
CA VAL A 4 0.49 -5.16 -6.13
C VAL A 4 0.46 -3.64 -6.12
N ILE A 5 1.63 -3.02 -6.17
CA ILE A 5 1.83 -1.57 -6.14
C ILE A 5 2.33 -1.12 -7.51
N ASN A 6 1.72 -0.07 -8.06
CA ASN A 6 2.25 0.64 -9.22
C ASN A 6 2.72 2.03 -8.79
N ILE A 7 3.88 2.44 -9.30
CA ILE A 7 4.44 3.78 -9.13
C ILE A 7 4.78 4.24 -10.53
N ASP A 8 4.11 5.29 -10.98
CA ASP A 8 4.24 5.83 -12.33
C ASP A 8 4.02 7.34 -12.25
N ALA A 9 4.93 8.14 -12.83
CA ALA A 9 4.84 9.59 -12.81
C ALA A 9 3.54 10.10 -13.46
N GLU A 10 2.99 9.35 -14.43
CA GLU A 10 1.76 9.69 -15.13
C GLU A 10 0.49 9.31 -14.33
N ILE A 11 0.63 8.53 -13.24
CA ILE A 11 -0.49 8.07 -12.42
C ILE A 11 -0.40 8.70 -11.04
N MET A 12 -1.41 9.50 -10.66
CA MET A 12 -1.48 10.15 -9.35
C MET A 12 -0.17 10.91 -8.98
N SER A 13 0.45 11.55 -9.97
CA SER A 13 1.69 12.31 -9.81
C SER A 13 2.85 11.50 -9.21
N GLY A 14 2.93 10.20 -9.51
CA GLY A 14 3.97 9.32 -8.97
C GLY A 14 3.68 8.75 -7.59
N ALA A 15 2.48 8.99 -7.02
CA ALA A 15 2.10 8.36 -5.77
C ALA A 15 1.96 6.83 -5.94
N PRO A 16 2.38 6.02 -4.96
CA PRO A 16 2.11 4.59 -4.98
C PRO A 16 0.59 4.31 -4.99
N VAL A 17 0.14 3.51 -5.95
CA VAL A 17 -1.26 3.08 -6.09
C VAL A 17 -1.38 1.57 -6.11
N PHE A 18 -2.56 1.04 -5.77
CA PHE A 18 -2.87 -0.35 -6.09
C PHE A 18 -2.86 -0.54 -7.60
N ALA A 19 -2.14 -1.55 -8.09
CA ALA A 19 -2.00 -1.79 -9.52
C ALA A 19 -3.37 -2.02 -10.19
N GLY A 20 -3.58 -1.39 -11.35
CA GLY A 20 -4.87 -1.41 -12.04
C GLY A 20 -5.91 -0.45 -11.47
N SER A 21 -5.56 0.36 -10.47
CA SER A 21 -6.44 1.37 -9.88
C SER A 21 -5.78 2.74 -9.83
N ARG A 22 -6.56 3.76 -9.45
CA ARG A 22 -6.05 5.08 -9.03
C ARG A 22 -6.11 5.27 -7.51
N VAL A 23 -6.40 4.22 -6.77
CA VAL A 23 -6.50 4.24 -5.31
C VAL A 23 -5.08 4.20 -4.74
N THR A 24 -4.71 5.25 -4.02
CA THR A 24 -3.36 5.34 -3.45
C THR A 24 -3.20 4.38 -2.27
N ILE A 25 -1.97 3.92 -2.05
CA ILE A 25 -1.64 3.13 -0.85
C ILE A 25 -1.89 3.95 0.42
N LYS A 26 -1.68 5.27 0.36
CA LYS A 26 -2.00 6.20 1.46
C LYS A 26 -3.49 6.15 1.81
N THR A 27 -4.38 6.18 0.82
CA THR A 27 -5.84 6.12 1.04
C THR A 27 -6.25 4.89 1.84
N PHE A 28 -5.60 3.74 1.60
CA PHE A 28 -5.84 2.52 2.37
C PHE A 28 -5.47 2.70 3.85
N PHE A 29 -4.28 3.23 4.14
CA PHE A 29 -3.87 3.48 5.53
C PHE A 29 -4.73 4.56 6.19
N ASP A 30 -5.08 5.64 5.48
CA ASP A 30 -5.98 6.69 6.00
C ASP A 30 -7.35 6.09 6.40
N TYR A 31 -7.87 5.12 5.65
CA TYR A 31 -9.11 4.41 5.98
C TYR A 31 -8.98 3.62 7.28
N LEU A 32 -7.89 2.87 7.44
CA LEU A 32 -7.63 2.09 8.66
C LEU A 32 -7.43 2.99 9.88
N GLU A 33 -6.75 4.13 9.72
CA GLU A 33 -6.55 5.12 10.78
C GLU A 33 -7.86 5.76 11.26
N GLN A 34 -8.85 5.86 10.38
CA GLN A 34 -10.20 6.30 10.71
C GLN A 34 -11.05 5.21 11.40
N GLY A 35 -10.49 4.01 11.59
CA GLY A 35 -11.15 2.88 12.26
C GLY A 35 -12.03 2.03 11.33
N HIS A 36 -11.96 2.24 10.01
CA HIS A 36 -12.67 1.40 9.06
C HIS A 36 -12.02 0.02 8.93
N SER A 37 -12.85 -1.00 8.66
CA SER A 37 -12.37 -2.34 8.38
C SER A 37 -11.84 -2.46 6.94
N ILE A 38 -11.12 -3.56 6.66
CA ILE A 38 -10.69 -3.89 5.29
C ILE A 38 -11.93 -4.12 4.40
N GLU A 39 -12.97 -4.72 4.95
CA GLU A 39 -14.26 -4.93 4.28
C GLU A 39 -14.87 -3.59 3.83
N ASP A 40 -14.95 -2.61 4.74
CA ASP A 40 -15.48 -1.27 4.41
C ASP A 40 -14.65 -0.58 3.31
N PHE A 41 -13.32 -0.74 3.34
CA PHE A 41 -12.44 -0.21 2.30
C PHE A 41 -12.71 -0.87 0.94
N LEU A 42 -12.85 -2.20 0.90
CA LEU A 42 -13.10 -2.94 -0.33
C LEU A 42 -14.49 -2.62 -0.92
N GLU A 43 -15.48 -2.35 -0.08
CA GLU A 43 -16.79 -1.86 -0.52
C GLU A 43 -16.70 -0.45 -1.12
N GLY A 44 -15.89 0.44 -0.54
CA GLY A 44 -15.64 1.78 -1.07
C GLY A 44 -14.80 1.80 -2.36
N PHE A 45 -13.94 0.79 -2.57
CA PHE A 45 -13.00 0.72 -3.69
C PHE A 45 -13.03 -0.65 -4.38
N PRO A 46 -14.07 -0.97 -5.16
CA PRO A 46 -14.23 -2.27 -5.81
C PRO A 46 -13.16 -2.57 -6.88
N SER A 47 -12.36 -1.58 -7.28
CA SER A 47 -11.20 -1.75 -8.16
C SER A 47 -10.00 -2.41 -7.47
N VAL A 48 -10.01 -2.50 -6.14
CA VAL A 48 -8.95 -3.14 -5.35
C VAL A 48 -9.43 -4.49 -4.87
N SER A 49 -8.66 -5.54 -5.13
CA SER A 49 -9.03 -6.88 -4.66
C SER A 49 -8.55 -7.14 -3.23
N ARG A 50 -9.26 -8.02 -2.51
CA ARG A 50 -8.81 -8.50 -1.19
C ARG A 50 -7.40 -9.10 -1.25
N GLU A 51 -7.08 -9.83 -2.32
CA GLU A 51 -5.75 -10.43 -2.51
C GLU A 51 -4.66 -9.34 -2.59
N GLN A 52 -4.92 -8.22 -3.28
CA GLN A 52 -3.99 -7.10 -3.34
C GLN A 52 -3.75 -6.47 -1.97
N VAL A 53 -4.80 -6.31 -1.17
CA VAL A 53 -4.68 -5.82 0.22
C VAL A 53 -3.84 -6.77 1.07
N LEU A 54 -4.10 -8.08 1.01
CA LEU A 54 -3.34 -9.07 1.78
C LEU A 54 -1.87 -9.11 1.36
N ASN A 55 -1.59 -9.06 0.05
CA ASN A 55 -0.21 -9.04 -0.44
C ASN A 55 0.52 -7.73 -0.07
N LEU A 56 -0.20 -6.59 -0.04
CA LEU A 56 0.36 -5.32 0.45
C LEU A 56 0.75 -5.43 1.93
N LEU A 57 -0.14 -5.98 2.77
CA LEU A 57 0.13 -6.17 4.20
C LEU A 57 1.30 -7.13 4.43
N ASP A 58 1.39 -8.21 3.65
CA ASP A 58 2.52 -9.14 3.76
C ASP A 58 3.84 -8.49 3.33
N LEU A 59 3.84 -7.67 2.26
CA LEU A 59 5.00 -6.89 1.85
C LEU A 59 5.44 -5.90 2.93
N ALA A 60 4.48 -5.18 3.54
CA ALA A 60 4.74 -4.26 4.64
C ALA A 60 5.34 -5.00 5.84
N ARG A 61 4.75 -6.13 6.23
CA ARG A 61 5.25 -7.00 7.30
C ARG A 61 6.68 -7.44 7.02
N GLN A 62 6.94 -8.04 5.86
CA GLN A 62 8.29 -8.49 5.48
C GLN A 62 9.32 -7.37 5.50
N THR A 63 8.92 -6.17 5.09
CA THR A 63 9.78 -4.99 5.05
C THR A 63 10.09 -4.47 6.45
N LEU A 64 9.09 -4.38 7.31
CA LEU A 64 9.22 -3.81 8.65
C LEU A 64 9.81 -4.81 9.67
N THR A 65 9.69 -6.12 9.45
CA THR A 65 10.25 -7.13 10.35
C THR A 65 11.64 -7.63 9.93
N CYS A 66 12.09 -7.30 8.71
CA CYS A 66 13.44 -7.64 8.23
C CYS A 66 14.40 -6.49 8.53
N LYS A 67 15.43 -6.77 9.33
CA LYS A 67 16.40 -5.76 9.77
C LYS A 67 17.06 -5.04 8.61
N GLU A 68 17.52 -5.77 7.58
CA GLU A 68 18.20 -5.15 6.44
C GLU A 68 17.27 -4.27 5.61
N LYS A 69 16.01 -4.69 5.41
CA LYS A 69 15.03 -3.89 4.66
C LYS A 69 14.59 -2.66 5.44
N LEU A 70 14.37 -2.80 6.74
CA LEU A 70 13.95 -1.71 7.61
C LEU A 70 15.05 -0.64 7.72
N SER A 71 16.33 -1.03 7.81
CA SER A 71 17.42 -0.04 7.89
C SER A 71 17.48 0.86 6.67
N MET A 72 17.23 0.31 5.46
CA MET A 72 17.19 1.09 4.23
C MET A 72 16.13 2.18 4.27
N ILE A 73 14.95 1.90 4.86
CA ILE A 73 13.85 2.87 4.92
C ILE A 73 14.05 3.87 6.06
N TYR A 74 14.52 3.41 7.21
CA TYR A 74 14.68 4.26 8.40
C TYR A 74 15.71 5.36 8.20
N GLU A 75 16.82 5.06 7.51
CA GLU A 75 17.87 6.05 7.20
C GLU A 75 17.37 7.18 6.28
N ASP A 76 16.42 6.90 5.38
CA ASP A 76 15.86 7.90 4.48
C ASP A 76 14.78 8.77 5.14
N ILE A 77 14.07 8.25 6.16
CA ILE A 77 13.01 8.99 6.88
C ILE A 77 13.60 9.92 7.95
N VAL A 78 14.70 9.52 8.60
CA VAL A 78 15.29 10.24 9.74
C VAL A 78 16.42 11.20 9.32
N ARG A 79 16.71 11.29 8.03
CA ARG A 79 17.54 12.37 7.45
C ARG A 79 16.72 13.62 7.22
#